data_AF-G3HM09-F1
#
_entry.id   AF-G3HM09-F1
#
_cell.length_a   1.000
_cell.length_b   1.000
_cell.length_c   1.000
_cell.angle_alpha   90.00
_cell.angle_beta   90.00
_cell.angle_gamma   90.00
#
_symmetry.space_group_name_H-M   'P 1'
#
loop_
_entity.id
_entity.type
_entity.pdbx_description
1 polymer ?
#
loop_
_entity_poly.entity_id
_entity_poly.type
_entity_poly.pdbx_seq_one_letter_code
_entity_poly.pdbx_strand_id
1 'polypeptide(L)'
;MERMRFLKMRSSAIIIQRKWRSKLSARLAHEKLILKVSELKAKIQLLHFTAAAYYHLCALRIQRAYRRHVAARKAQEHIDAVISVQRWFRRRLQQKRCIEQYRKIIKTEHEVQECRQQQSRAASVIQKAVRHFLLRRRQEKLNSSATKIQAWWRGYSWRKKNDGTKIKAIRLSLRAVNRNVDEENKLYRRTERALHHLLTYKHLSAILDALKHLEVVTRLSPLCCENMAESGAISTIFVVIRSCNRSVPCMEVVGYAVQVLLNVAKYEKTTSAVYDAENCVDTLLELLQVYREKPGDRLSEKSASIFTRTCCLLAVLLKTEHCASDVQSRSKVIDRIYRLYKLKVPKHKVHMERLFDKQKQNPCIGFPFTPASSVKTRIVSRFQPQWVLRRDNMEEITNSLQAIQLVMDTLGIPYQ
;
A
#
# COMPACT_ATOMS: atom_id res chain seq x y z
N MET A 1 125.71 -80.93 130.97
CA MET A 1 125.92 -79.59 130.37
C MET A 1 125.24 -79.43 129.00
N GLU A 2 125.14 -80.48 128.17
CA GLU A 2 124.62 -80.37 126.78
C GLU A 2 123.08 -80.17 126.66
N ARG A 3 122.28 -80.73 127.57
CA ARG A 3 120.81 -80.64 127.56
C ARG A 3 120.25 -79.23 127.78
N MET A 4 120.93 -78.41 128.58
CA MET A 4 120.51 -77.03 128.89
C MET A 4 120.69 -76.10 127.68
N ARG A 5 121.78 -76.27 126.93
CA ARG A 5 122.03 -75.52 125.68
C ARG A 5 121.02 -75.88 124.59
N PHE A 6 120.69 -77.17 124.43
CA PHE A 6 119.67 -77.62 123.47
C PHE A 6 118.28 -77.03 123.78
N LEU A 7 117.86 -77.01 125.06
CA LEU A 7 116.56 -76.43 125.44
C LEU A 7 116.47 -74.92 125.21
N LYS A 8 117.57 -74.18 125.44
CA LYS A 8 117.64 -72.73 125.17
C LYS A 8 117.63 -72.43 123.66
N MET A 9 118.34 -73.24 122.86
CA MET A 9 118.29 -73.14 121.40
C MET A 9 116.89 -73.46 120.85
N ARG A 10 116.22 -74.48 121.40
CA ARG A 10 114.86 -74.87 121.05
C ARG A 10 113.84 -73.77 121.39
N SER A 11 113.94 -73.14 122.57
CA SER A 11 113.03 -72.05 122.95
C SER A 11 113.20 -70.81 122.07
N SER A 12 114.44 -70.42 121.74
CA SER A 12 114.73 -69.35 120.78
C SER A 12 114.18 -69.65 119.39
N ALA A 13 114.36 -70.88 118.89
CA ALA A 13 113.81 -71.32 117.60
C ALA A 13 112.27 -71.27 117.59
N ILE A 14 111.60 -71.69 118.67
CA ILE A 14 110.15 -71.62 118.81
C ILE A 14 109.66 -70.17 118.80
N ILE A 15 110.35 -69.24 119.47
CA ILE A 15 109.99 -67.81 119.47
C ILE A 15 110.11 -67.23 118.05
N ILE A 16 111.20 -67.52 117.35
CA ILE A 16 111.42 -67.07 115.96
C ILE A 16 110.34 -67.66 115.04
N GLN A 17 110.08 -68.96 115.13
CA GLN A 17 109.04 -69.64 114.36
C GLN A 17 107.64 -69.10 114.67
N ARG A 18 107.33 -68.78 115.93
CA ARG A 18 106.04 -68.18 116.34
C ARG A 18 105.87 -66.77 115.78
N LYS A 19 106.92 -65.93 115.88
CA LYS A 19 106.95 -64.58 115.28
C LYS A 19 106.77 -64.64 113.77
N TRP A 20 107.47 -65.56 113.10
CA TRP A 20 107.36 -65.77 111.66
C TRP A 20 105.96 -66.24 111.25
N ARG A 21 105.39 -67.25 111.94
CA ARG A 21 104.02 -67.73 111.69
C ARG A 21 102.97 -66.64 111.91
N SER A 22 103.14 -65.81 112.95
CA SER A 22 102.27 -64.65 113.19
C SER A 22 102.37 -63.61 112.07
N LYS A 23 103.60 -63.28 111.62
CA LYS A 23 103.83 -62.34 110.52
C LYS A 23 103.25 -62.86 109.19
N LEU A 24 103.46 -64.15 108.90
CA LEU A 24 102.94 -64.79 107.69
C LEU A 24 101.41 -64.84 107.70
N SER A 25 100.80 -65.22 108.82
CA SER A 25 99.34 -65.23 108.99
C SER A 25 98.75 -63.82 108.82
N ALA A 26 99.38 -62.80 109.41
CA ALA A 26 98.97 -61.40 109.23
C ALA A 26 99.09 -60.94 107.76
N ARG A 27 100.13 -61.37 107.03
CA ARG A 27 100.34 -61.03 105.62
C ARG A 27 99.29 -61.68 104.72
N LEU A 28 99.03 -62.97 104.90
CA LEU A 28 97.98 -63.69 104.17
C LEU A 28 96.59 -63.14 104.48
N ALA A 29 96.31 -62.78 105.74
CA ALA A 29 95.05 -62.13 106.13
C ALA A 29 94.92 -60.74 105.50
N HIS A 30 96.01 -59.98 105.41
CA HIS A 30 96.04 -58.66 104.78
C HIS A 30 95.84 -58.75 103.25
N GLU A 31 96.52 -59.68 102.56
CA GLU A 31 96.30 -59.94 101.13
C GLU A 31 94.86 -60.37 100.85
N LYS A 32 94.31 -61.28 101.67
CA LYS A 32 92.91 -61.72 101.57
C LYS A 32 91.94 -60.56 101.83
N LEU A 33 92.27 -59.66 102.76
CA LEU A 33 91.48 -58.44 103.02
C LEU A 33 91.54 -57.50 101.80
N ILE A 34 92.72 -57.25 101.23
CA ILE A 34 92.90 -56.40 100.05
C ILE A 34 92.11 -56.95 98.86
N LEU A 35 92.19 -58.26 98.59
CA LEU A 35 91.44 -58.90 97.52
C LEU A 35 89.92 -58.74 97.74
N LYS A 36 89.43 -59.01 98.96
CA LYS A 36 88.00 -58.79 99.29
C LYS A 36 87.58 -57.33 99.11
N VAL A 37 88.41 -56.37 99.54
CA VAL A 37 88.13 -54.95 99.36
C VAL A 37 88.14 -54.56 97.88
N SER A 38 89.03 -55.13 97.07
CA SER A 38 89.10 -54.90 95.62
C SER A 38 87.89 -55.48 94.88
N GLU A 39 87.45 -56.68 95.24
CA GLU A 39 86.24 -57.31 94.69
C GLU A 39 84.98 -56.53 95.05
N LEU A 40 84.87 -56.07 96.31
CA LEU A 40 83.76 -55.22 96.74
C LEU A 40 83.76 -53.90 95.96
N LYS A 41 84.92 -53.26 95.76
CA LYS A 41 85.05 -52.05 94.94
C LYS A 41 84.62 -52.30 93.48
N ALA A 42 85.07 -53.40 92.87
CA ALA A 42 84.68 -53.76 91.50
C ALA A 42 83.18 -54.03 91.37
N LYS A 43 82.57 -54.71 92.35
CA LYS A 43 81.12 -54.94 92.41
C LYS A 43 80.35 -53.62 92.52
N ILE A 44 80.79 -52.70 93.38
CA ILE A 44 80.17 -51.37 93.51
C ILE A 44 80.28 -50.58 92.19
N GLN A 45 81.44 -50.59 91.53
CA GLN A 45 81.63 -49.94 90.23
C GLN A 45 80.72 -50.53 89.14
N LEU A 46 80.59 -51.86 89.09
CA LEU A 46 79.69 -52.53 88.15
C LEU A 46 78.22 -52.19 88.43
N LEU A 47 77.82 -52.11 89.71
CA LEU A 47 76.47 -51.67 90.08
C LEU A 47 76.21 -50.22 89.64
N HIS A 48 77.17 -49.32 89.81
CA HIS A 48 77.06 -47.94 89.32
C HIS A 48 76.97 -47.88 87.78
N PHE A 49 77.80 -48.66 87.08
CA PHE A 49 77.78 -48.71 85.62
C PHE A 49 76.46 -49.29 85.08
N THR A 50 75.99 -50.41 85.63
CA THR A 50 74.73 -51.04 85.22
C THR A 50 73.53 -50.16 85.53
N ALA A 51 73.52 -49.48 86.68
CA ALA A 51 72.51 -48.47 87.00
C ALA A 51 72.55 -47.30 86.01
N ALA A 52 73.72 -46.75 85.71
CA ALA A 52 73.88 -45.67 84.72
C ALA A 52 73.41 -46.11 83.32
N ALA A 53 73.82 -47.29 82.86
CA ALA A 53 73.41 -47.85 81.58
C ALA A 53 71.88 -48.07 81.52
N TYR A 54 71.27 -48.55 82.61
CA TYR A 54 69.82 -48.70 82.72
C TYR A 54 69.10 -47.35 82.59
N TYR A 55 69.55 -46.33 83.34
CA TYR A 55 68.95 -44.99 83.25
C TYR A 55 69.14 -44.36 81.86
N HIS A 56 70.31 -44.52 81.23
CA HIS A 56 70.53 -44.07 79.85
C HIS A 56 69.64 -44.78 78.84
N LEU A 57 69.45 -46.10 78.97
CA LEU A 57 68.57 -46.85 78.08
C LEU A 57 67.10 -46.44 78.25
N CYS A 58 66.66 -46.24 79.50
CA CYS A 58 65.34 -45.68 79.81
C CYS A 58 65.16 -44.28 79.20
N ALA A 59 66.16 -43.41 79.34
CA ALA A 59 66.16 -42.09 78.73
C ALA A 59 66.08 -42.17 77.20
N LEU A 60 66.85 -43.06 76.56
CA LEU A 60 66.80 -43.30 75.11
C LEU A 60 65.43 -43.80 74.64
N ARG A 61 64.76 -44.68 75.40
CA ARG A 61 63.40 -45.16 75.08
C ARG A 61 62.41 -44.00 75.10
N ILE A 62 62.46 -43.16 76.13
CA ILE A 62 61.62 -41.96 76.25
C ILE A 62 61.92 -40.98 75.11
N GLN A 63 63.20 -40.69 74.83
CA GLN A 63 63.60 -39.79 73.76
C GLN A 63 63.17 -40.29 72.37
N ARG A 64 63.32 -41.59 72.08
CA ARG A 64 62.87 -42.18 70.81
C ARG A 64 61.36 -42.12 70.67
N ALA A 65 60.62 -42.47 71.72
CA ALA A 65 59.16 -42.39 71.74
C ALA A 65 58.69 -40.95 71.51
N TYR A 66 59.32 -39.98 72.20
CA TYR A 66 59.06 -38.56 72.03
C TYR A 66 59.36 -38.08 70.61
N ARG A 67 60.54 -38.39 70.05
CA ARG A 67 60.88 -38.00 68.67
C ARG A 67 59.91 -38.57 67.64
N ARG A 68 59.50 -39.84 67.80
CA ARG A 68 58.49 -40.47 66.94
C ARG A 68 57.14 -39.75 67.07
N HIS A 69 56.71 -39.46 68.29
CA HIS A 69 55.47 -38.71 68.53
C HIS A 69 55.52 -37.33 67.88
N VAL A 70 56.63 -36.59 68.03
CA VAL A 70 56.82 -35.27 67.41
C VAL A 70 56.80 -35.36 65.89
N ALA A 71 57.47 -36.36 65.29
CA ALA A 71 57.46 -36.56 63.84
C ALA A 71 56.05 -36.90 63.31
N ALA A 72 55.33 -37.80 63.99
CA ALA A 72 53.96 -38.16 63.65
C ALA A 72 53.00 -36.96 63.79
N ARG A 73 53.16 -36.16 64.85
CA ARG A 73 52.38 -34.93 65.05
C ARG A 73 52.62 -33.92 63.93
N LYS A 74 53.87 -33.67 63.55
CA LYS A 74 54.20 -32.80 62.42
C LYS A 74 53.61 -33.31 61.10
N ALA A 75 53.69 -34.62 60.84
CA ALA A 75 53.09 -35.21 59.64
C ALA A 75 51.57 -35.04 59.63
N GLN A 76 50.90 -35.24 60.77
CA GLN A 76 49.47 -35.01 60.91
C GLN A 76 49.12 -33.53 60.68
N GLU A 77 49.87 -32.59 61.27
CA GLU A 77 49.70 -31.15 61.04
C GLU A 77 49.83 -30.78 59.56
N HIS A 78 50.79 -31.37 58.83
CA HIS A 78 50.92 -31.18 57.39
C HIS A 78 49.71 -31.73 56.62
N ILE A 79 49.23 -32.93 56.96
CA ILE A 79 48.04 -33.53 56.33
C ILE A 79 46.80 -32.67 56.60
N ASP A 80 46.60 -32.23 57.84
CA ASP A 80 45.46 -31.39 58.23
C ASP A 80 45.48 -30.04 57.52
N ALA A 81 46.66 -29.45 57.32
CA ALA A 81 46.84 -28.24 56.53
C ALA A 81 46.46 -28.47 55.05
N VAL A 82 46.92 -29.57 54.44
CA VAL A 82 46.57 -29.92 53.04
C VAL A 82 45.06 -30.14 52.89
N ILE A 83 44.44 -30.88 53.81
CA ILE A 83 42.99 -31.11 53.80
C ILE A 83 42.23 -29.78 53.94
N SER A 84 42.71 -28.87 54.79
CA SER A 84 42.11 -27.55 54.97
C SER A 84 42.15 -26.72 53.69
N VAL A 85 43.30 -26.71 52.99
CA VAL A 85 43.45 -26.04 51.69
C VAL A 85 42.54 -26.67 50.64
N GLN A 86 42.50 -28.01 50.56
CA GLN A 86 41.64 -28.72 49.61
C GLN A 86 40.15 -28.45 49.87
N ARG A 87 39.71 -28.47 51.13
CA ARG A 87 38.32 -28.15 51.52
C ARG A 87 37.97 -26.72 51.14
N TRP A 88 38.85 -25.76 51.43
CA TRP A 88 38.67 -24.37 51.04
C TRP A 88 38.54 -24.22 49.51
N PHE A 89 39.43 -24.85 48.75
CA PHE A 89 39.42 -24.77 47.29
C PHE A 89 38.15 -25.38 46.68
N ARG A 90 37.74 -26.57 47.15
CA ARG A 90 36.49 -27.22 46.72
C ARG A 90 35.27 -26.34 47.00
N ARG A 91 35.20 -25.74 48.19
CA ARG A 91 34.13 -24.79 48.56
C ARG A 91 34.13 -23.57 47.64
N ARG A 92 35.29 -22.99 47.37
CA ARG A 92 35.43 -21.82 46.49
C ARG A 92 34.98 -22.12 45.05
N LEU A 93 35.36 -23.28 44.52
CA LEU A 93 34.95 -23.72 43.19
C LEU A 93 33.44 -23.95 43.10
N GLN A 94 32.84 -24.60 44.11
CA GLN A 94 31.40 -24.81 44.17
C GLN A 94 30.64 -23.49 44.28
N GLN A 95 31.13 -22.54 45.07
CA GLN A 95 30.56 -21.20 45.16
C GLN A 95 30.60 -20.48 43.80
N LYS A 96 31.71 -20.56 43.07
CA LYS A 96 31.83 -19.97 41.72
C LYS A 96 30.81 -20.57 40.75
N ARG A 97 30.66 -21.90 40.73
CA ARG A 97 29.66 -22.60 39.91
C ARG A 97 28.23 -22.18 40.25
N CYS A 98 27.91 -22.09 41.55
CA CYS A 98 26.59 -21.65 42.02
C CYS A 98 26.28 -20.20 41.57
N ILE A 99 27.23 -19.27 41.74
CA ILE A 99 27.08 -17.89 41.29
C ILE A 99 26.86 -17.85 39.77
N GLU A 100 27.58 -18.64 38.99
CA GLU A 100 27.43 -18.68 37.54
C GLU A 100 26.07 -19.25 37.11
N GLN A 101 25.59 -20.31 37.76
CA GLN A 101 24.24 -20.85 37.53
C GLN A 101 23.16 -19.82 37.86
N TYR A 102 23.28 -19.15 39.01
CA TYR A 102 22.32 -18.13 39.43
C TYR A 102 22.29 -16.95 38.45
N ARG A 103 23.44 -16.51 37.94
CA ARG A 103 23.52 -15.49 36.87
C ARG A 103 22.81 -15.92 35.59
N LYS A 104 22.95 -17.19 35.18
CA LYS A 104 22.26 -17.74 33.99
C LYS A 104 20.74 -17.75 34.19
N ILE A 105 20.27 -18.13 35.37
CA ILE A 105 18.83 -18.12 35.71
C ILE A 105 18.28 -16.69 35.63
N ILE A 106 18.90 -15.73 36.32
CA ILE A 106 18.48 -14.32 36.29
C ILE A 106 18.47 -13.77 34.88
N LYS A 107 19.49 -14.06 34.07
CA LYS A 107 19.55 -13.60 32.67
C LYS A 107 18.39 -14.14 31.86
N THR A 108 18.10 -15.44 32.00
CA THR A 108 16.99 -16.10 31.30
C THR A 108 15.64 -15.52 31.74
N GLU A 109 15.45 -15.29 33.05
CA GLU A 109 14.23 -14.67 33.58
C GLU A 109 14.05 -13.24 33.05
N HIS A 110 15.11 -12.44 33.00
CA HIS A 110 15.08 -11.10 32.41
C HIS A 110 14.72 -11.13 30.91
N GLU A 111 15.36 -12.01 30.13
CA GLU A 111 15.08 -12.16 28.69
C GLU A 111 13.62 -12.57 28.45
N VAL A 112 13.08 -13.50 29.25
CA VAL A 112 11.67 -13.91 29.18
C VAL A 112 10.74 -12.75 29.53
N GLN A 113 11.08 -11.98 30.57
CA GLN A 113 10.26 -10.85 31.01
C GLN A 113 10.23 -9.72 29.98
N GLU A 114 11.37 -9.38 29.38
CA GLU A 114 11.45 -8.41 28.27
C GLU A 114 10.64 -8.87 27.07
N CYS A 115 10.74 -10.15 26.70
CA CYS A 115 9.94 -10.71 25.61
C CYS A 115 8.43 -10.58 25.89
N ARG A 116 7.96 -10.92 27.09
CA ARG A 116 6.55 -10.74 27.49
C ARG A 116 6.11 -9.29 27.46
N GLN A 117 6.95 -8.36 27.93
CA GLN A 117 6.65 -6.93 27.88
C GLN A 117 6.53 -6.43 26.44
N GLN A 118 7.43 -6.86 25.55
CA GLN A 118 7.40 -6.50 24.15
C GLN A 118 6.14 -7.03 23.46
N GLN A 119 5.77 -8.29 23.71
CA GLN A 119 4.52 -8.87 23.22
C GLN A 119 3.28 -8.13 23.74
N SER A 120 3.26 -7.78 25.03
CA SER A 120 2.15 -7.03 25.65
C SER A 120 2.04 -5.62 25.07
N ARG A 121 3.16 -4.94 24.82
CA ARG A 121 3.19 -3.63 24.18
C ARG A 121 2.68 -3.69 22.74
N ALA A 122 3.13 -4.67 21.97
CA ALA A 122 2.66 -4.90 20.60
C ALA A 122 1.14 -5.19 20.59
N ALA A 123 0.67 -6.06 21.48
CA ALA A 123 -0.76 -6.36 21.63
C ALA A 123 -1.56 -5.09 21.98
N SER A 124 -1.08 -4.26 22.90
CA SER A 124 -1.73 -2.99 23.27
C SER A 124 -1.85 -2.02 22.10
N VAL A 125 -0.79 -1.88 21.28
CA VAL A 125 -0.80 -1.05 20.08
C VAL A 125 -1.84 -1.55 19.07
N ILE A 126 -1.84 -2.86 18.80
CA ILE A 126 -2.80 -3.48 17.87
C ILE A 126 -4.23 -3.30 18.39
N GLN A 127 -4.49 -3.61 19.66
CA GLN A 127 -5.81 -3.46 20.27
C GLN A 127 -6.30 -2.02 20.21
N LYS A 128 -5.43 -1.03 20.51
CA LYS A 128 -5.76 0.39 20.42
C LYS A 128 -6.12 0.80 18.99
N ALA A 129 -5.33 0.37 18.00
CA ALA A 129 -5.58 0.65 16.59
C ALA A 129 -6.91 0.06 16.11
N VAL A 130 -7.18 -1.21 16.46
CA VAL A 130 -8.44 -1.88 16.10
C VAL A 130 -9.64 -1.20 16.74
N ARG A 131 -9.58 -0.86 18.04
CA ARG A 131 -10.67 -0.13 18.72
C ARG A 131 -10.95 1.22 18.05
N HIS A 132 -9.90 1.96 17.71
CA HIS A 132 -10.04 3.24 17.01
C HIS A 132 -10.66 3.08 15.61
N PHE A 133 -10.20 2.09 14.84
CA PHE A 133 -10.75 1.79 13.52
C PHE A 133 -12.24 1.43 13.58
N LEU A 134 -12.64 0.57 14.53
CA LEU A 134 -14.03 0.16 14.71
C LEU A 134 -14.92 1.35 15.11
N LEU A 135 -14.45 2.23 16.00
CA LEU A 135 -15.16 3.45 16.36
C LEU A 135 -15.35 4.38 15.16
N ARG A 136 -14.29 4.61 14.38
CA ARG A 136 -14.35 5.42 13.16
C ARG A 136 -15.35 4.84 12.15
N ARG A 137 -15.29 3.53 11.89
CA ARG A 137 -16.24 2.84 10.99
C ARG A 137 -17.68 2.97 11.46
N ARG A 138 -17.94 2.85 12.76
CA ARG A 138 -19.27 3.06 13.33
C ARG A 138 -19.75 4.50 13.12
N GLN A 139 -18.89 5.49 13.36
CA GLN A 139 -19.21 6.90 13.15
C GLN A 139 -19.48 7.21 11.67
N GLU A 140 -18.67 6.69 10.75
CA GLU A 140 -18.88 6.86 9.30
C GLU A 140 -20.23 6.27 8.86
N LYS A 141 -20.62 5.11 9.39
CA LYS A 141 -21.93 4.50 9.10
C LYS A 141 -23.09 5.35 9.63
N LEU A 142 -22.97 5.88 10.84
CA LEU A 142 -23.97 6.78 11.43
C LEU A 142 -24.07 8.07 10.63
N ASN A 143 -22.94 8.71 10.31
CA ASN A 143 -22.88 9.92 9.49
C ASN A 143 -23.50 9.69 8.11
N SER A 144 -23.14 8.60 7.43
CA SER A 144 -23.69 8.26 6.11
C SER A 144 -25.21 8.05 6.17
N SER A 145 -25.69 7.38 7.21
CA SER A 145 -27.13 7.18 7.43
C SER A 145 -27.84 8.51 7.72
N ALA A 146 -27.27 9.36 8.57
CA ALA A 146 -27.79 10.67 8.89
C ALA A 146 -27.85 11.58 7.65
N THR A 147 -26.79 11.62 6.85
CA THR A 147 -26.75 12.39 5.60
C THR A 147 -27.82 11.90 4.61
N LYS A 148 -28.04 10.58 4.50
CA LYS A 148 -29.13 10.04 3.69
C LYS A 148 -30.49 10.53 4.21
N ILE A 149 -30.78 10.35 5.50
CA ILE A 149 -32.04 10.79 6.10
C ILE A 149 -32.25 12.30 5.88
N GLN A 150 -31.22 13.10 6.12
CA GLN A 150 -31.26 14.55 5.89
C GLN A 150 -31.52 14.91 4.44
N ALA A 151 -30.87 14.24 3.48
CA ALA A 151 -31.08 14.47 2.05
C ALA A 151 -32.51 14.11 1.63
N TRP A 152 -33.02 12.96 2.10
CA TRP A 152 -34.40 12.53 1.87
C TRP A 152 -35.40 13.52 2.44
N TRP A 153 -35.19 13.97 3.69
CA TRP A 153 -36.05 14.95 4.35
C TRP A 153 -36.03 16.31 3.66
N ARG A 154 -34.85 16.85 3.35
CA ARG A 154 -34.70 18.11 2.61
C ARG A 154 -35.43 18.05 1.27
N GLY A 155 -35.26 16.95 0.53
CA GLY A 155 -35.94 16.71 -0.74
C GLY A 155 -37.47 16.61 -0.58
N TYR A 156 -37.95 15.86 0.42
CA TYR A 156 -39.38 15.73 0.71
C TYR A 156 -40.00 17.07 1.12
N SER A 157 -39.38 17.77 2.08
CA SER A 157 -39.84 19.07 2.58
C SER A 157 -39.93 20.09 1.46
N TRP A 158 -38.90 20.16 0.60
CA TRP A 158 -38.93 21.03 -0.58
C TRP A 158 -40.06 20.65 -1.53
N ARG A 159 -40.21 19.36 -1.86
CA ARG A 159 -41.29 18.91 -2.76
C ARG A 159 -42.68 19.19 -2.19
N LYS A 160 -42.89 19.02 -0.88
CA LYS A 160 -44.15 19.29 -0.20
C LYS A 160 -44.47 20.79 -0.19
N LYS A 161 -43.49 21.64 0.12
CA LYS A 161 -43.65 23.11 0.11
C LYS A 161 -43.90 23.64 -1.31
N ASN A 162 -43.23 23.07 -2.31
CA ASN A 162 -43.38 23.45 -3.71
C ASN A 162 -44.42 22.61 -4.45
N ASP A 163 -45.31 21.88 -3.75
CA ASP A 163 -46.37 21.06 -4.36
C ASP A 163 -47.53 21.93 -4.87
N GLY A 164 -47.22 22.83 -5.79
CA GLY A 164 -48.17 23.75 -6.40
C GLY A 164 -49.11 23.07 -7.39
N THR A 165 -50.21 23.74 -7.71
CA THR A 165 -51.24 23.30 -8.66
C THR A 165 -50.66 22.93 -10.02
N LYS A 166 -49.67 23.69 -10.52
CA LYS A 166 -48.96 23.42 -11.79
C LYS A 166 -48.29 22.04 -11.81
N ILE A 167 -47.54 21.68 -10.76
CA ILE A 167 -46.81 20.39 -10.70
C ILE A 167 -47.80 19.23 -10.53
N LYS A 168 -48.90 19.43 -9.80
CA LYS A 168 -49.98 18.45 -9.68
C LYS A 168 -50.66 18.21 -11.03
N ALA A 169 -50.96 19.27 -11.77
CA ALA A 169 -51.54 19.19 -13.12
C ALA A 169 -50.60 18.42 -14.08
N ILE A 170 -49.30 18.71 -14.06
CA ILE A 170 -48.31 17.97 -14.87
C ILE A 170 -48.32 16.47 -14.50
N ARG A 171 -48.32 16.12 -13.21
CA ARG A 171 -48.38 14.71 -12.77
C ARG A 171 -49.65 14.00 -13.20
N LEU A 172 -50.81 14.67 -13.11
CA LEU A 172 -52.08 14.10 -13.55
C LEU A 172 -52.11 13.92 -15.06
N SER A 173 -51.64 14.92 -15.82
CA SER A 173 -51.51 14.85 -17.27
C SER A 173 -50.60 13.69 -17.69
N LEU A 174 -49.41 13.55 -17.08
CA LEU A 174 -48.51 12.42 -17.35
C LEU A 174 -49.15 11.06 -17.03
N ARG A 175 -49.91 10.96 -15.94
CA ARG A 175 -50.64 9.72 -15.60
C ARG A 175 -51.74 9.40 -16.62
N ALA A 176 -52.47 10.41 -17.09
CA ALA A 176 -53.51 10.24 -18.11
C ALA A 176 -52.89 9.82 -19.45
N VAL A 177 -51.82 10.50 -19.88
CA VAL A 177 -51.07 10.14 -21.09
C VAL A 177 -50.54 8.70 -20.98
N ASN A 178 -49.90 8.35 -19.85
CA ASN A 178 -49.37 7.00 -19.63
C ASN A 178 -50.42 5.89 -19.64
N ARG A 179 -51.67 6.17 -19.23
CA ARG A 179 -52.78 5.21 -19.29
C ARG A 179 -53.30 5.01 -20.70
N ASN A 180 -53.26 6.06 -21.52
CA ASN A 180 -53.78 6.07 -22.88
C ASN A 180 -52.67 5.85 -23.92
N VAL A 181 -51.52 5.26 -23.52
CA VAL A 181 -50.42 4.97 -24.46
C VAL A 181 -50.82 3.80 -25.34
N ASP A 182 -51.05 4.10 -26.60
CA ASP A 182 -51.13 3.10 -27.66
C ASP A 182 -49.74 2.48 -27.92
N GLU A 183 -49.71 1.16 -28.10
CA GLU A 183 -48.47 0.39 -28.33
C GLU A 183 -47.71 0.88 -29.57
N GLU A 184 -48.44 1.29 -30.63
CA GLU A 184 -47.85 1.81 -31.86
C GLU A 184 -47.07 3.12 -31.64
N ASN A 185 -47.50 3.90 -30.66
CA ASN A 185 -46.91 5.20 -30.34
C ASN A 185 -45.68 5.09 -29.42
N LYS A 186 -45.34 3.89 -28.94
CA LYS A 186 -44.10 3.67 -28.19
C LYS A 186 -42.89 3.88 -29.09
N LEU A 187 -41.84 4.48 -28.54
CA LEU A 187 -40.64 4.85 -29.28
C LEU A 187 -40.05 3.69 -30.09
N TYR A 188 -40.00 2.48 -29.53
CA TYR A 188 -39.42 1.32 -30.22
C TYR A 188 -40.25 0.88 -31.44
N ARG A 189 -41.60 0.76 -31.31
CA ARG A 189 -42.50 0.43 -32.43
C ARG A 189 -42.49 1.50 -33.51
N ARG A 190 -42.51 2.78 -33.09
CA ARG A 190 -42.41 3.92 -34.01
C ARG A 190 -41.08 3.90 -34.78
N THR A 191 -39.98 3.52 -34.13
CA THR A 191 -38.67 3.37 -34.77
C THR A 191 -38.68 2.23 -35.78
N GLU A 192 -39.14 1.04 -35.36
CA GLU A 192 -39.25 -0.16 -36.21
C GLU A 192 -40.04 0.14 -37.49
N ARG A 193 -41.23 0.74 -37.37
CA ARG A 193 -42.08 1.12 -38.50
C ARG A 193 -41.40 2.15 -39.40
N ALA A 194 -40.77 3.17 -38.83
CA ALA A 194 -40.11 4.21 -39.61
C ALA A 194 -38.88 3.69 -40.36
N LEU A 195 -38.09 2.79 -39.74
CA LEU A 195 -36.98 2.10 -40.40
C LEU A 195 -37.49 1.23 -41.55
N HIS A 196 -38.53 0.43 -41.31
CA HIS A 196 -39.15 -0.38 -42.37
C HIS A 196 -39.62 0.50 -43.53
N HIS A 197 -40.28 1.62 -43.25
CA HIS A 197 -40.74 2.53 -44.29
C HIS A 197 -39.59 3.16 -45.09
N LEU A 198 -38.52 3.58 -44.42
CA LEU A 198 -37.35 4.20 -45.04
C LEU A 198 -36.59 3.21 -45.95
N LEU A 199 -36.47 1.95 -45.52
CA LEU A 199 -35.73 0.92 -46.26
C LEU A 199 -36.53 0.30 -47.42
N THR A 200 -37.87 0.28 -47.30
CA THR A 200 -38.74 -0.45 -48.25
C THR A 200 -39.32 0.45 -49.32
N TYR A 201 -39.80 1.66 -48.95
CA TYR A 201 -40.52 2.52 -49.89
C TYR A 201 -39.59 3.49 -50.63
N LYS A 202 -39.88 3.70 -51.92
CA LYS A 202 -39.12 4.59 -52.81
C LYS A 202 -39.78 5.95 -53.03
N HIS A 203 -41.04 6.12 -52.58
CA HIS A 203 -41.78 7.37 -52.77
C HIS A 203 -41.35 8.42 -51.74
N LEU A 204 -41.09 9.64 -52.22
CA LEU A 204 -40.53 10.73 -51.43
C LEU A 204 -41.40 11.11 -50.21
N SER A 205 -42.73 11.00 -50.31
CA SER A 205 -43.65 11.27 -49.20
C SER A 205 -43.49 10.26 -48.05
N ALA A 206 -43.43 8.97 -48.36
CA ALA A 206 -43.23 7.92 -47.36
C ALA A 206 -41.85 8.03 -46.69
N ILE A 207 -40.82 8.38 -47.46
CA ILE A 207 -39.47 8.65 -46.94
C ILE A 207 -39.49 9.87 -46.01
N LEU A 208 -40.14 10.97 -46.41
CA LEU A 208 -40.25 12.17 -45.59
C LEU A 208 -40.94 11.88 -44.26
N ASP A 209 -42.05 11.13 -44.27
CA ASP A 209 -42.78 10.80 -43.05
C ASP A 209 -41.98 9.85 -42.15
N ALA A 210 -41.30 8.85 -42.73
CA ALA A 210 -40.36 8.01 -41.99
C ALA A 210 -39.25 8.83 -41.31
N LEU A 211 -38.64 9.77 -42.03
CA LEU A 211 -37.59 10.64 -41.49
C LEU A 211 -38.10 11.56 -40.37
N LYS A 212 -39.33 12.09 -40.46
CA LYS A 212 -39.97 12.83 -39.35
C LYS A 212 -40.13 11.97 -38.10
N HIS A 213 -40.51 10.70 -38.27
CA HIS A 213 -40.60 9.78 -37.15
C HIS A 213 -39.22 9.46 -36.57
N LEU A 214 -38.23 9.21 -37.42
CA LEU A 214 -36.84 8.94 -37.03
C LEU A 214 -36.18 10.12 -36.30
N GLU A 215 -36.44 11.36 -36.72
CA GLU A 215 -35.88 12.56 -36.08
C GLU A 215 -36.27 12.61 -34.60
N VAL A 216 -37.55 12.38 -34.30
CA VAL A 216 -38.05 12.42 -32.92
C VAL A 216 -37.47 11.29 -32.07
N VAL A 217 -37.47 10.05 -32.58
CA VAL A 217 -37.04 8.89 -31.79
C VAL A 217 -35.53 8.88 -31.53
N THR A 218 -34.72 9.27 -32.51
CA THR A 218 -33.25 9.41 -32.38
C THR A 218 -32.83 10.58 -31.52
N ARG A 219 -33.71 11.56 -31.32
CA ARG A 219 -33.46 12.67 -30.39
C ARG A 219 -33.72 12.31 -28.93
N LEU A 220 -34.64 11.37 -28.69
CA LEU A 220 -35.18 11.05 -27.36
C LEU A 220 -34.62 9.76 -26.75
N SER A 221 -34.04 8.87 -27.54
CA SER A 221 -33.64 7.53 -27.08
C SER A 221 -32.28 7.08 -27.64
N PRO A 222 -31.31 6.72 -26.78
CA PRO A 222 -30.03 6.16 -27.24
C PRO A 222 -30.22 4.81 -27.96
N LEU A 223 -31.14 3.97 -27.48
CA LEU A 223 -31.42 2.66 -28.10
C LEU A 223 -31.97 2.81 -29.52
N CYS A 224 -32.73 3.88 -29.80
CA CYS A 224 -33.22 4.13 -31.16
C CYS A 224 -32.08 4.57 -32.09
N CYS A 225 -31.05 5.25 -31.58
CA CYS A 225 -29.83 5.53 -32.34
C CYS A 225 -29.03 4.25 -32.63
N GLU A 226 -28.88 3.36 -31.64
CA GLU A 226 -28.21 2.06 -31.79
C GLU A 226 -28.92 1.22 -32.88
N ASN A 227 -30.25 1.05 -32.78
CA ASN A 227 -31.05 0.33 -33.78
C ASN A 227 -30.93 0.94 -35.19
N MET A 228 -30.81 2.27 -35.28
CA MET A 228 -30.64 2.94 -36.57
C MET A 228 -29.25 2.68 -37.18
N ALA A 229 -28.21 2.61 -36.36
CA ALA A 229 -26.86 2.28 -36.80
C ALA A 229 -26.76 0.84 -37.32
N GLU A 230 -27.44 -0.11 -36.68
CA GLU A 230 -27.41 -1.53 -37.03
C GLU A 230 -28.29 -1.91 -38.23
N SER A 231 -29.34 -1.14 -38.51
CA SER A 231 -30.36 -1.48 -39.52
C SER A 231 -29.99 -1.14 -40.97
N GLY A 232 -28.80 -0.59 -41.24
CA GLY A 232 -28.42 -0.10 -42.58
C GLY A 232 -29.19 1.14 -43.04
N ALA A 233 -29.95 1.79 -42.14
CA ALA A 233 -30.69 2.99 -42.45
C ALA A 233 -29.75 4.20 -42.74
N ILE A 234 -28.59 4.27 -42.08
CA ILE A 234 -27.62 5.36 -42.29
C ILE A 234 -27.18 5.44 -43.76
N SER A 235 -26.79 4.32 -44.36
CA SER A 235 -26.37 4.27 -45.77
C SER A 235 -27.51 4.64 -46.71
N THR A 236 -28.72 4.16 -46.43
CA THR A 236 -29.93 4.52 -47.18
C THR A 236 -30.21 6.02 -47.11
N ILE A 237 -30.01 6.66 -45.95
CA ILE A 237 -30.15 8.12 -45.82
C ILE A 237 -29.13 8.86 -46.69
N PHE A 238 -27.87 8.43 -46.72
CA PHE A 238 -26.88 9.04 -47.61
C PHE A 238 -27.22 8.84 -49.10
N VAL A 239 -27.81 7.72 -49.49
CA VAL A 239 -28.35 7.51 -50.85
C VAL A 239 -29.48 8.49 -51.15
N VAL A 240 -30.44 8.63 -50.23
CA VAL A 240 -31.56 9.58 -50.36
C VAL A 240 -31.04 11.01 -50.51
N ILE A 241 -30.11 11.43 -49.64
CA ILE A 241 -29.46 12.75 -49.70
C ILE A 241 -28.85 13.02 -51.08
N ARG A 242 -28.10 12.06 -51.64
CA ARG A 242 -27.45 12.21 -52.96
C ARG A 242 -28.45 12.25 -54.11
N SER A 243 -29.61 11.62 -53.96
CA SER A 243 -30.68 11.62 -54.97
C SER A 243 -31.56 12.88 -54.92
N CYS A 244 -31.50 13.66 -53.85
CA CYS A 244 -32.31 14.85 -53.67
C CYS A 244 -31.76 16.07 -54.42
N ASN A 245 -32.67 16.89 -54.94
CA ASN A 245 -32.36 18.17 -55.60
C ASN A 245 -32.81 19.37 -54.75
N ARG A 246 -32.73 20.60 -55.29
CA ARG A 246 -33.10 21.85 -54.61
C ARG A 246 -34.62 22.14 -54.56
N SER A 247 -35.49 21.22 -54.97
CA SER A 247 -36.94 21.41 -54.86
C SER A 247 -37.39 21.44 -53.40
N VAL A 248 -38.49 22.13 -53.11
CA VAL A 248 -39.04 22.25 -51.74
C VAL A 248 -39.23 20.91 -51.02
N PRO A 249 -39.84 19.86 -51.61
CA PRO A 249 -40.00 18.58 -50.92
C PRO A 249 -38.66 17.86 -50.68
N CYS A 250 -37.70 17.97 -51.61
CA CYS A 250 -36.36 17.42 -51.43
C CYS A 250 -35.58 18.15 -50.32
N MET A 251 -35.75 19.46 -50.17
CA MET A 251 -35.13 20.21 -49.06
C MET A 251 -35.64 19.76 -47.70
N GLU A 252 -36.93 19.45 -47.59
CA GLU A 252 -37.49 18.93 -46.33
C GLU A 252 -36.92 17.55 -46.00
N VAL A 253 -36.85 16.66 -47.00
CA VAL A 253 -36.24 15.34 -46.85
C VAL A 253 -34.78 15.46 -46.41
N VAL A 254 -33.98 16.27 -47.09
CA VAL A 254 -32.57 16.51 -46.72
C VAL A 254 -32.47 17.13 -45.32
N GLY A 255 -33.35 18.08 -44.99
CA GLY A 255 -33.37 18.73 -43.69
C GLY A 255 -33.61 17.75 -42.53
N TYR A 256 -34.58 16.84 -42.67
CA TYR A 256 -34.80 15.79 -41.68
C TYR A 256 -33.69 14.73 -41.70
N ALA A 257 -33.23 14.30 -42.88
CA ALA A 257 -32.14 13.34 -43.02
C ALA A 257 -30.87 13.77 -42.29
N VAL A 258 -30.41 15.01 -42.53
CA VAL A 258 -29.23 15.58 -41.86
C VAL A 258 -29.46 15.69 -40.35
N GLN A 259 -30.67 16.06 -39.92
CA GLN A 259 -31.00 16.14 -38.50
C GLN A 259 -30.95 14.76 -37.81
N VAL A 260 -31.48 13.72 -38.46
CA VAL A 260 -31.43 12.34 -37.95
C VAL A 260 -29.96 11.90 -37.82
N LEU A 261 -29.15 12.09 -38.86
CA LEU A 261 -27.72 11.77 -38.82
C LEU A 261 -27.00 12.54 -37.71
N LEU A 262 -27.31 13.81 -37.52
CA LEU A 262 -26.78 14.62 -36.42
C LEU A 262 -27.17 14.06 -35.05
N ASN A 263 -28.42 13.64 -34.85
CA ASN A 263 -28.87 13.05 -33.60
C ASN A 263 -28.12 11.74 -33.28
N VAL A 264 -27.93 10.88 -34.29
CA VAL A 264 -27.16 9.63 -34.15
C VAL A 264 -25.68 9.92 -33.91
N ALA A 265 -25.09 10.89 -34.60
CA ALA A 265 -23.68 11.24 -34.44
C ALA A 265 -23.35 11.87 -33.08
N LYS A 266 -24.30 12.60 -32.46
CA LYS A 266 -24.14 13.17 -31.10
C LYS A 266 -23.96 12.09 -30.03
N TYR A 267 -24.41 10.85 -30.29
CA TYR A 267 -24.23 9.74 -29.35
C TYR A 267 -22.92 9.00 -29.63
N GLU A 268 -21.98 9.06 -28.68
CA GLU A 268 -20.59 8.61 -28.87
C GLU A 268 -20.44 7.16 -29.35
N LYS A 269 -21.38 6.27 -29.00
CA LYS A 269 -21.35 4.87 -29.46
C LYS A 269 -21.70 4.70 -30.95
N THR A 270 -22.51 5.60 -31.51
CA THR A 270 -23.04 5.49 -32.88
C THR A 270 -22.39 6.49 -33.84
N THR A 271 -21.45 7.32 -33.36
CA THR A 271 -20.72 8.29 -34.18
C THR A 271 -19.92 7.63 -35.30
N SER A 272 -19.23 6.52 -35.02
CA SER A 272 -18.45 5.78 -36.04
C SER A 272 -19.33 5.25 -37.16
N ALA A 273 -20.50 4.69 -36.83
CA ALA A 273 -21.43 4.18 -37.84
C ALA A 273 -21.90 5.24 -38.85
N VAL A 274 -21.95 6.52 -38.45
CA VAL A 274 -22.25 7.65 -39.36
C VAL A 274 -21.02 8.06 -40.16
N TYR A 275 -19.84 8.07 -39.55
CA TYR A 275 -18.59 8.46 -40.20
C TYR A 275 -18.12 7.45 -41.25
N ASP A 276 -18.23 6.15 -40.93
CA ASP A 276 -17.79 5.03 -41.76
C ASP A 276 -18.73 4.77 -42.96
N ALA A 277 -19.83 5.52 -43.06
CA ALA A 277 -20.73 5.45 -44.20
C ALA A 277 -20.05 5.92 -45.49
N GLU A 278 -20.37 5.25 -46.60
CA GLU A 278 -19.74 5.46 -47.90
C GLU A 278 -19.82 6.94 -48.34
N ASN A 279 -18.67 7.55 -48.65
CA ASN A 279 -18.55 8.94 -49.09
C ASN A 279 -19.20 9.97 -48.14
N CYS A 280 -19.23 9.69 -46.81
CA CYS A 280 -19.85 10.55 -45.81
C CYS A 280 -19.36 12.01 -45.89
N VAL A 281 -18.04 12.23 -45.75
CA VAL A 281 -17.45 13.57 -45.76
C VAL A 281 -17.71 14.30 -47.09
N ASP A 282 -17.53 13.64 -48.22
CA ASP A 282 -17.74 14.27 -49.54
C ASP A 282 -19.21 14.66 -49.75
N THR A 283 -20.15 13.79 -49.36
CA THR A 283 -21.59 14.06 -49.46
C THR A 283 -22.00 15.26 -48.58
N LEU A 284 -21.44 15.37 -47.37
CA LEU A 284 -21.70 16.52 -46.49
C LEU A 284 -21.12 17.83 -47.07
N LEU A 285 -19.93 17.80 -47.68
CA LEU A 285 -19.35 18.97 -48.33
C LEU A 285 -20.15 19.40 -49.56
N GLU A 286 -20.64 18.44 -50.34
CA GLU A 286 -21.55 18.69 -51.46
C GLU A 286 -22.84 19.34 -50.99
N LEU A 287 -23.43 18.86 -49.88
CA LEU A 287 -24.59 19.51 -49.25
C LEU A 287 -24.30 20.96 -48.84
N LEU A 288 -23.14 21.23 -48.22
CA LEU A 288 -22.74 22.60 -47.86
C LEU A 288 -22.59 23.50 -49.09
N GLN A 289 -22.11 22.96 -50.20
CA GLN A 289 -21.96 23.69 -51.46
C GLN A 289 -23.32 23.92 -52.14
N VAL A 290 -24.19 22.91 -52.18
CA VAL A 290 -25.53 22.96 -52.78
C VAL A 290 -26.44 23.89 -51.97
N TYR A 291 -26.44 23.84 -50.64
CA TYR A 291 -27.33 24.63 -49.78
C TYR A 291 -26.72 25.94 -49.27
N ARG A 292 -25.64 26.39 -49.90
CA ARG A 292 -25.09 27.73 -49.65
C ARG A 292 -26.13 28.79 -50.00
N GLU A 293 -26.40 29.68 -49.04
CA GLU A 293 -27.24 30.87 -49.25
C GLU A 293 -26.77 31.71 -50.44
N LYS A 294 -27.64 31.84 -51.45
CA LYS A 294 -27.45 32.76 -52.59
C LYS A 294 -28.33 34.01 -52.36
N PRO A 295 -27.84 35.22 -52.69
CA PRO A 295 -28.65 36.43 -52.57
C PRO A 295 -29.87 36.35 -53.49
N GLY A 296 -31.07 36.58 -52.96
CA GLY A 296 -32.33 36.53 -53.71
C GLY A 296 -33.09 35.18 -53.68
N ASP A 297 -32.57 34.15 -52.99
CA ASP A 297 -33.31 32.88 -52.84
C ASP A 297 -34.55 33.07 -51.95
N ARG A 298 -35.74 32.81 -52.50
CA ARG A 298 -37.03 32.84 -51.76
C ARG A 298 -37.09 31.81 -50.61
N LEU A 299 -36.17 30.84 -50.59
CA LEU A 299 -36.11 29.71 -49.66
C LEU A 299 -34.83 29.75 -48.79
N SER A 300 -34.34 30.96 -48.51
CA SER A 300 -33.07 31.19 -47.80
C SER A 300 -33.03 30.57 -46.40
N GLU A 301 -34.14 30.56 -45.65
CA GLU A 301 -34.18 30.04 -44.28
C GLU A 301 -34.03 28.51 -44.21
N LYS A 302 -34.75 27.76 -45.06
CA LYS A 302 -34.62 26.29 -45.14
C LYS A 302 -33.21 25.88 -45.55
N SER A 303 -32.65 26.57 -46.55
CA SER A 303 -31.27 26.33 -47.00
C SER A 303 -30.24 26.64 -45.92
N ALA A 304 -30.42 27.73 -45.17
CA ALA A 304 -29.55 28.09 -44.05
C ALA A 304 -29.59 27.04 -42.93
N SER A 305 -30.78 26.51 -42.60
CA SER A 305 -30.94 25.46 -41.59
C SER A 305 -30.26 24.14 -42.00
N ILE A 306 -30.39 23.72 -43.26
CA ILE A 306 -29.67 22.54 -43.77
C ILE A 306 -28.17 22.76 -43.67
N PHE A 307 -27.69 23.95 -44.07
CA PHE A 307 -26.28 24.31 -44.02
C PHE A 307 -25.72 24.26 -42.58
N THR A 308 -26.38 24.89 -41.62
CA THR A 308 -25.90 24.92 -40.22
C THR A 308 -25.89 23.54 -39.58
N ARG A 309 -26.94 22.74 -39.81
CA ARG A 309 -27.02 21.35 -39.30
C ARG A 309 -25.95 20.46 -39.92
N THR A 310 -25.68 20.63 -41.21
CA THR A 310 -24.61 19.89 -41.91
C THR A 310 -23.24 20.25 -41.36
N CYS A 311 -22.98 21.53 -41.07
CA CYS A 311 -21.76 21.96 -40.37
C CYS A 311 -21.67 21.37 -38.95
N CYS A 312 -22.77 21.37 -38.19
CA CYS A 312 -22.78 20.78 -36.85
C CYS A 312 -22.52 19.27 -36.89
N LEU A 313 -23.10 18.56 -37.86
CA LEU A 313 -22.85 17.13 -38.08
C LEU A 313 -21.38 16.88 -38.39
N LEU A 314 -20.81 17.64 -39.33
CA LEU A 314 -19.40 17.53 -39.68
C LEU A 314 -18.49 17.81 -38.47
N ALA A 315 -18.77 18.86 -37.69
CA ALA A 315 -18.01 19.16 -36.47
C ALA A 315 -18.11 18.05 -35.41
N VAL A 316 -19.29 17.45 -35.22
CA VAL A 316 -19.49 16.35 -34.27
C VAL A 316 -18.74 15.09 -34.71
N LEU A 317 -18.77 14.74 -36.00
CA LEU A 317 -18.03 13.58 -36.54
C LEU A 317 -16.52 13.76 -36.43
N LEU A 318 -16.02 14.99 -36.58
CA LEU A 318 -14.60 15.33 -36.51
C LEU A 318 -14.12 15.67 -35.10
N LYS A 319 -14.93 15.41 -34.07
CA LYS A 319 -14.55 15.63 -32.67
C LYS A 319 -13.43 14.68 -32.23
N THR A 320 -13.37 13.46 -32.78
CA THR A 320 -12.36 12.45 -32.44
C THR A 320 -11.07 12.70 -33.22
N GLU A 321 -9.91 12.57 -32.55
CA GLU A 321 -8.60 12.85 -33.14
C GLU A 321 -8.34 12.02 -34.40
N HIS A 322 -8.70 10.73 -34.40
CA HIS A 322 -8.56 9.85 -35.55
C HIS A 322 -9.31 10.36 -36.80
N CYS A 323 -10.58 10.76 -36.65
CA CYS A 323 -11.40 11.25 -37.77
C CYS A 323 -10.95 12.63 -38.25
N ALA A 324 -10.50 13.50 -37.34
CA ALA A 324 -9.93 14.79 -37.68
C ALA A 324 -8.62 14.64 -38.48
N SER A 325 -7.73 13.74 -38.06
CA SER A 325 -6.47 13.46 -38.77
C SER A 325 -6.69 12.84 -40.16
N ASP A 326 -7.67 11.95 -40.32
CA ASP A 326 -8.04 11.42 -41.64
C ASP A 326 -8.45 12.55 -42.61
N VAL A 327 -9.35 13.45 -42.18
CA VAL A 327 -9.77 14.58 -43.01
C VAL A 327 -8.63 15.57 -43.25
N GLN A 328 -7.74 15.77 -42.28
CA GLN A 328 -6.55 16.62 -42.47
C GLN A 328 -5.56 16.06 -43.49
N SER A 329 -5.49 14.74 -43.66
CA SER A 329 -4.65 14.10 -44.69
C SER A 329 -5.16 14.39 -46.13
N ARG A 330 -6.45 14.72 -46.27
CA ARG A 330 -7.13 14.95 -47.56
C ARG A 330 -7.12 16.44 -47.90
N SER A 331 -6.01 16.93 -48.47
CA SER A 331 -5.83 18.37 -48.83
C SER A 331 -6.99 18.98 -49.63
N LYS A 332 -7.56 18.23 -50.58
CA LYS A 332 -8.74 18.66 -51.39
C LYS A 332 -9.98 18.97 -50.53
N VAL A 333 -10.18 18.27 -49.42
CA VAL A 333 -11.30 18.47 -48.50
C VAL A 333 -11.10 19.75 -47.69
N ILE A 334 -9.91 19.94 -47.13
CA ILE A 334 -9.55 21.17 -46.40
C ILE A 334 -9.73 22.40 -47.30
N ASP A 335 -9.24 22.34 -48.54
CA ASP A 335 -9.40 23.42 -49.52
C ASP A 335 -10.87 23.77 -49.78
N ARG A 336 -11.75 22.76 -49.87
CA ARG A 336 -13.19 22.97 -50.04
C ARG A 336 -13.80 23.66 -48.83
N ILE A 337 -13.47 23.22 -47.62
CA ILE A 337 -13.95 23.83 -46.36
C ILE A 337 -13.48 25.28 -46.27
N TYR A 338 -12.19 25.53 -46.54
CA TYR A 338 -11.63 26.88 -46.52
C TYR A 338 -12.28 27.81 -47.55
N ARG A 339 -12.53 27.31 -48.77
CA ARG A 339 -13.28 28.07 -49.80
C ARG A 339 -14.69 28.39 -49.32
N LEU A 340 -15.42 27.43 -48.75
CA LEU A 340 -16.77 27.64 -48.21
C LEU A 340 -16.78 28.71 -47.10
N TYR A 341 -15.76 28.71 -46.22
CA TYR A 341 -15.57 29.72 -45.18
C TYR A 341 -15.31 31.11 -45.79
N LYS A 342 -14.30 31.25 -46.66
CA LYS A 342 -13.93 32.53 -47.32
C LYS A 342 -15.10 33.14 -48.08
N LEU A 343 -15.97 32.30 -48.61
CA LEU A 343 -17.16 32.67 -49.35
C LEU A 343 -18.33 33.16 -48.47
N LYS A 344 -18.25 33.02 -47.15
CA LYS A 344 -19.24 33.46 -46.15
C LYS A 344 -18.79 34.72 -45.39
N VAL A 345 -17.48 34.90 -45.15
CA VAL A 345 -16.92 36.07 -44.42
C VAL A 345 -17.35 37.43 -45.02
N PRO A 346 -17.28 37.70 -46.34
CA PRO A 346 -17.67 38.99 -46.90
C PRO A 346 -19.16 39.29 -46.75
N LYS A 347 -20.02 38.26 -46.77
CA LYS A 347 -21.48 38.42 -46.68
C LYS A 347 -21.93 38.83 -45.27
N HIS A 348 -21.24 38.32 -44.24
CA HIS A 348 -21.53 38.67 -42.85
C HIS A 348 -21.05 40.10 -42.54
N LYS A 349 -19.90 40.52 -43.09
CA LYS A 349 -19.40 41.90 -42.98
C LYS A 349 -20.38 42.92 -43.56
N VAL A 350 -20.93 42.67 -44.76
CA VAL A 350 -21.96 43.52 -45.41
C VAL A 350 -23.31 43.48 -44.68
N HIS A 351 -23.71 42.34 -44.09
CA HIS A 351 -24.95 42.24 -43.31
C HIS A 351 -24.84 42.95 -41.95
N MET A 352 -23.69 42.83 -41.28
CA MET A 352 -23.35 43.57 -40.06
C MET A 352 -23.29 45.07 -40.35
N GLU A 353 -22.63 45.51 -41.42
CA GLU A 353 -22.58 46.92 -41.84
C GLU A 353 -23.99 47.50 -42.11
N ARG A 354 -24.89 46.75 -42.76
CA ARG A 354 -26.30 47.15 -42.96
C ARG A 354 -27.13 47.16 -41.66
N LEU A 355 -26.77 46.36 -40.67
CA LEU A 355 -27.39 46.39 -39.33
C LEU A 355 -26.84 47.57 -38.51
N PHE A 356 -25.54 47.86 -38.62
CA PHE A 356 -24.89 49.02 -38.00
C PHE A 356 -25.40 50.35 -38.57
N ASP A 357 -25.69 50.44 -39.87
CA ASP A 357 -26.32 51.62 -40.47
C ASP A 357 -27.76 51.87 -39.98
N LYS A 358 -28.46 50.81 -39.52
CA LYS A 358 -29.76 50.92 -38.84
C LYS A 358 -29.64 51.16 -37.32
N GLN A 359 -28.44 51.02 -36.76
CA GLN A 359 -28.18 51.07 -35.32
C GLN A 359 -27.26 52.25 -34.94
N LYS A 360 -27.31 53.36 -35.69
CA LYS A 360 -26.81 54.67 -35.24
C LYS A 360 -27.73 55.32 -34.20
N GLN A 361 -28.09 54.59 -33.15
CA GLN A 361 -28.45 55.14 -31.85
C GLN A 361 -28.01 54.13 -30.79
N ASN A 362 -27.06 54.56 -29.95
CA ASN A 362 -26.50 53.94 -28.75
C ASN A 362 -25.15 53.20 -28.92
N PRO A 363 -24.08 53.66 -28.23
CA PRO A 363 -22.79 52.98 -28.22
C PRO A 363 -22.76 51.92 -27.12
N CYS A 364 -22.38 50.67 -27.45
CA CYS A 364 -22.09 49.64 -26.46
C CYS A 364 -20.72 48.99 -26.71
N ILE A 365 -19.80 49.34 -25.82
CA ILE A 365 -18.73 48.56 -25.16
C ILE A 365 -18.32 47.26 -25.86
N GLY A 366 -17.07 47.25 -26.37
CA GLY A 366 -16.43 46.11 -27.01
C GLY A 366 -16.10 44.97 -26.04
N PHE A 367 -16.24 43.74 -26.53
CA PHE A 367 -15.78 42.53 -25.85
C PHE A 367 -14.31 42.24 -26.17
N PRO A 368 -13.50 41.79 -25.19
CA PRO A 368 -12.10 41.46 -25.43
C PRO A 368 -11.94 40.10 -26.12
N PHE A 369 -11.09 40.08 -27.15
CA PHE A 369 -10.56 38.88 -27.80
C PHE A 369 -9.68 38.07 -26.82
N THR A 370 -9.84 36.75 -26.77
CA THR A 370 -8.95 35.84 -26.00
C THR A 370 -8.50 34.63 -26.85
N PRO A 371 -7.27 34.11 -26.65
CA PRO A 371 -6.58 33.22 -27.59
C PRO A 371 -7.08 31.77 -27.54
N ALA A 372 -7.02 31.10 -28.70
CA ALA A 372 -8.09 30.20 -29.09
C ALA A 372 -7.59 28.88 -29.72
N SER A 373 -7.11 27.94 -28.89
CA SER A 373 -6.84 26.56 -29.36
C SER A 373 -7.33 25.46 -28.40
N SER A 374 -7.34 25.68 -27.08
CA SER A 374 -7.85 24.69 -26.10
C SER A 374 -9.33 24.88 -25.72
N VAL A 375 -9.88 26.09 -25.94
CA VAL A 375 -11.28 26.43 -25.63
C VAL A 375 -12.25 25.98 -26.73
N LYS A 376 -11.75 25.76 -27.95
CA LYS A 376 -12.58 25.56 -29.15
C LYS A 376 -13.16 24.15 -29.29
N THR A 377 -12.39 23.12 -28.95
CA THR A 377 -12.89 21.73 -28.79
C THR A 377 -13.92 21.59 -27.67
N ARG A 378 -13.90 22.50 -26.68
CA ARG A 378 -14.88 22.53 -25.58
C ARG A 378 -16.30 22.90 -26.05
N ILE A 379 -16.46 23.59 -27.17
CA ILE A 379 -17.78 23.95 -27.70
C ILE A 379 -18.45 22.74 -28.35
N VAL A 380 -17.68 21.95 -29.09
CA VAL A 380 -18.16 20.74 -29.78
C VAL A 380 -18.56 19.66 -28.77
N SER A 381 -17.81 19.56 -27.66
CA SER A 381 -18.15 18.64 -26.56
C SER A 381 -19.48 18.95 -25.86
N ARG A 382 -20.06 20.15 -26.07
CA ARG A 382 -21.37 20.54 -25.52
C ARG A 382 -22.55 20.16 -26.41
N PHE A 383 -22.30 19.69 -27.64
CA PHE A 383 -23.34 19.08 -28.49
C PHE A 383 -23.62 17.67 -28.01
N GLN A 384 -24.38 17.57 -26.91
CA GLN A 384 -24.80 16.31 -26.33
C GLN A 384 -26.22 15.95 -26.80
N PRO A 385 -26.58 14.66 -26.81
CA PRO A 385 -27.95 14.24 -27.04
C PRO A 385 -28.94 14.85 -26.03
N GLN A 386 -30.19 15.06 -26.43
CA GLN A 386 -31.18 15.75 -25.58
C GLN A 386 -31.57 14.98 -24.31
N TRP A 387 -31.35 13.66 -24.26
CA TRP A 387 -31.55 12.88 -23.03
C TRP A 387 -30.51 13.17 -21.93
N VAL A 388 -29.41 13.86 -22.26
CA VAL A 388 -28.41 14.30 -21.29
C VAL A 388 -28.86 15.63 -20.69
N LEU A 389 -29.45 15.62 -19.49
CA LEU A 389 -30.00 16.84 -18.87
C LEU A 389 -28.94 17.69 -18.14
N ARG A 390 -27.91 18.15 -18.85
CA ARG A 390 -26.90 19.06 -18.29
C ARG A 390 -27.19 20.53 -18.65
N ARG A 391 -26.78 21.46 -17.78
CA ARG A 391 -26.98 22.91 -17.97
C ARG A 391 -26.06 23.51 -19.04
N ASP A 392 -24.98 22.84 -19.38
CA ASP A 392 -23.97 23.27 -20.36
C ASP A 392 -24.22 22.72 -21.77
N ASN A 393 -25.29 21.96 -21.99
CA ASN A 393 -25.70 21.52 -23.31
C ASN A 393 -26.09 22.73 -24.17
N MET A 394 -25.45 22.85 -25.33
CA MET A 394 -25.73 23.94 -26.28
C MET A 394 -26.86 23.53 -27.24
N GLU A 395 -27.77 24.47 -27.50
CA GLU A 395 -28.74 24.35 -28.59
C GLU A 395 -28.05 24.52 -29.96
N GLU A 396 -28.72 24.10 -31.03
CA GLU A 396 -28.15 24.09 -32.38
C GLU A 396 -27.80 25.51 -32.88
N ILE A 397 -26.64 25.65 -33.52
CA ILE A 397 -26.17 26.94 -34.03
C ILE A 397 -27.06 27.37 -35.21
N THR A 398 -27.67 28.55 -35.10
CA THR A 398 -28.53 29.12 -36.15
C THR A 398 -27.76 30.01 -37.13
N ASN A 399 -26.58 30.52 -36.76
CA ASN A 399 -25.76 31.39 -37.59
C ASN A 399 -24.83 30.58 -38.51
N SER A 400 -24.98 30.74 -39.83
CA SER A 400 -24.21 29.99 -40.83
C SER A 400 -22.71 30.28 -40.81
N LEU A 401 -22.26 31.46 -40.36
CA LEU A 401 -20.82 31.76 -40.17
C LEU A 401 -20.26 31.04 -38.94
N GLN A 402 -20.97 31.10 -37.81
CA GLN A 402 -20.55 30.42 -36.58
C GLN A 402 -20.50 28.90 -36.77
N ALA A 403 -21.43 28.34 -37.54
CA ALA A 403 -21.46 26.92 -37.83
C ALA A 403 -20.25 26.43 -38.64
N ILE A 404 -19.80 27.20 -39.65
CA ILE A 404 -18.59 26.83 -40.41
C ILE A 404 -17.29 27.12 -39.62
N GLN A 405 -17.28 28.15 -38.77
CA GLN A 405 -16.18 28.39 -37.83
C GLN A 405 -16.00 27.23 -36.86
N LEU A 406 -17.11 26.64 -36.38
CA LEU A 406 -17.06 25.43 -35.55
C LEU A 406 -16.32 24.28 -36.24
N VAL A 407 -16.55 24.06 -37.54
CA VAL A 407 -15.87 23.02 -38.33
C VAL A 407 -14.38 23.35 -38.48
N MET A 408 -14.04 24.60 -38.79
CA MET A 408 -12.65 25.05 -38.89
C MET A 408 -11.91 24.87 -37.57
N ASP A 409 -12.58 25.19 -36.46
CA ASP A 409 -12.09 25.04 -35.10
C ASP A 409 -11.89 23.58 -34.71
N THR A 410 -12.79 22.66 -35.09
CA THR A 410 -12.59 21.21 -34.89
C THR A 410 -11.39 20.67 -35.64
N LEU A 411 -11.13 21.19 -36.83
CA LEU A 411 -10.02 20.76 -37.68
C LEU A 411 -8.71 21.49 -37.39
N GLY A 412 -8.69 22.44 -36.44
CA GLY A 412 -7.51 23.24 -36.13
C GLY A 412 -7.04 24.14 -37.30
N ILE A 413 -7.92 24.45 -38.25
CA ILE A 413 -7.57 25.27 -39.41
C ILE A 413 -7.58 26.74 -39.00
N PRO A 414 -6.47 27.48 -39.12
CA PRO A 414 -6.46 28.91 -38.83
C PRO A 414 -7.30 29.67 -39.85
N TYR A 415 -8.12 30.60 -39.37
CA TYR A 415 -8.84 31.55 -40.21
C TYR A 415 -8.66 32.97 -39.67
N GLN A 416 -8.39 33.91 -40.57
CA GLN A 416 -8.31 35.35 -40.31
C GLN A 416 -9.54 36.05 -40.87
#